data_AF-A0A523IRE9-F1
#
_entry.id   AF-A0A523IRE9-F1
#
_cell.length_a   1.000
_cell.length_b   1.000
_cell.length_c   1.000
_cell.angle_alpha   90.00
_cell.angle_beta   90.00
_cell.angle_gamma   90.00
#
_symmetry.space_group_name_H-M   'P 1'
#
loop_
_entity.id
_entity.type
_entity.pdbx_description
1 polymer ?
#
loop_
_entity_poly.entity_id
_entity_poly.type
_entity_poly.pdbx_seq_one_letter_code
_entity_poly.pdbx_strand_id
1 'polypeptide(L)'
;MSDQEQPQGQEPGQMGNLANSILMAFNLGVQFNQQTQGTKSVTEVTGELGHTIYTNMTQVYGEQIQEDLLRTNTEYFLQIALMGYIVPSVCAYDEEFKNRLLQLIEMRAQKTQDQQPDGGSRIITT
;
A
#
# COMPACT_ATOMS: atom_id res chain seq x y z
N MET A 1 28.56 -6.94 36.16
CA MET A 1 27.41 -7.86 36.05
C MET A 1 26.32 -7.28 36.93
N SER A 2 25.25 -6.68 36.43
CA SER A 2 24.46 -7.14 35.28
C SER A 2 23.88 -5.97 34.48
N ASP A 3 24.05 -6.04 33.17
CA ASP A 3 23.23 -5.36 32.18
C ASP A 3 21.78 -5.87 32.28
N GLN A 4 20.82 -4.94 32.34
CA GLN A 4 19.44 -5.22 31.96
C GLN A 4 18.99 -4.08 31.06
N GLU A 5 19.04 -4.39 29.77
CA GLU A 5 18.57 -3.58 28.65
C GLU A 5 17.10 -3.24 28.85
N GLN A 6 16.80 -1.95 28.90
CA GLN A 6 15.43 -1.45 28.77
C GLN A 6 14.95 -1.73 27.33
N PRO A 7 13.72 -2.21 27.14
CA PRO A 7 13.15 -2.33 25.80
C PRO A 7 13.00 -0.93 25.19
N GLN A 8 13.86 -0.61 24.22
CA GLN A 8 13.78 0.62 23.45
C GLN A 8 12.47 0.64 22.65
N GLY A 9 11.84 1.80 22.69
CA GLY A 9 10.45 2.02 22.30
C GLY A 9 10.14 1.65 20.85
N GLN A 10 8.97 1.07 20.67
CA GLN A 10 8.24 1.13 19.41
C GLN A 10 8.04 2.61 19.05
N GLU A 11 8.67 3.07 17.97
CA GLU A 11 8.49 4.43 17.47
C GLU A 11 7.06 4.59 16.90
N PRO A 12 6.20 5.45 17.50
CA PRO A 12 4.84 5.68 17.01
C PRO A 12 4.77 6.42 15.66
N GLY A 13 5.92 6.85 15.11
CA GLY A 13 6.00 7.67 13.89
C GLY A 13 5.95 6.89 12.57
N GLN A 14 6.19 5.57 12.57
CA GLN A 14 6.27 4.78 11.33
C GLN A 14 4.90 4.21 10.92
N MET A 15 4.02 3.95 11.89
CA MET A 15 2.66 3.44 11.66
C MET A 15 1.79 4.41 10.85
N GLY A 16 1.95 5.72 11.09
CA GLY A 16 1.24 6.77 10.36
C GLY A 16 1.62 6.83 8.88
N ASN A 17 2.88 6.55 8.54
CA ASN A 17 3.35 6.67 7.15
C ASN A 17 2.88 5.53 6.25
N LEU A 18 2.82 4.30 6.77
CA LEU A 18 2.31 3.16 6.00
C LEU A 18 0.80 3.23 5.80
N ALA A 19 0.03 3.49 6.87
CA ALA A 19 -1.42 3.61 6.78
C ALA A 19 -1.84 4.72 5.80
N ASN A 20 -1.14 5.87 5.84
CA ASN A 20 -1.36 6.95 4.88
C ASN A 20 -1.02 6.51 3.44
N SER A 21 0.06 5.75 3.23
CA SER A 21 0.45 5.27 1.90
C SER A 21 -0.58 4.28 1.32
N ILE A 22 -1.10 3.38 2.15
CA ILE A 22 -2.18 2.45 1.79
C ILE A 22 -3.44 3.23 1.42
N LEU A 23 -3.83 4.21 2.24
CA LEU A 23 -5.00 5.05 1.99
C LEU A 23 -4.85 5.86 0.70
N MET A 24 -3.67 6.43 0.44
CA MET A 24 -3.38 7.15 -0.81
C MET A 24 -3.49 6.24 -2.03
N ALA A 25 -2.94 5.03 -1.99
CA ALA A 25 -3.04 4.06 -3.09
C ALA A 25 -4.50 3.66 -3.34
N PHE A 26 -5.26 3.38 -2.29
CA PHE A 26 -6.69 3.05 -2.40
C PHE A 26 -7.47 4.21 -3.03
N ASN A 27 -7.27 5.43 -2.54
CA ASN A 27 -7.94 6.62 -3.04
C ASN A 27 -7.57 6.94 -4.49
N LEU A 28 -6.34 6.66 -4.93
CA LEU A 28 -5.94 6.78 -6.33
C LEU A 28 -6.82 5.88 -7.23
N GLY A 29 -7.04 4.63 -6.80
CA GLY A 29 -7.96 3.70 -7.46
C GLY A 29 -9.39 4.22 -7.54
N VAL A 30 -9.91 4.73 -6.42
CA VAL A 30 -11.26 5.32 -6.33
C VAL A 30 -11.40 6.50 -7.30
N GLN A 31 -10.44 7.42 -7.29
CA GLN A 31 -10.44 8.59 -8.19
C GLN A 31 -10.40 8.16 -9.66
N PHE A 32 -9.57 7.18 -9.99
CA PHE A 32 -9.49 6.67 -11.35
C PHE A 32 -10.79 6.01 -11.80
N ASN A 33 -11.49 5.30 -10.90
CA ASN A 33 -12.83 4.78 -11.17
C ASN A 33 -13.83 5.90 -11.46
N GLN A 34 -13.86 6.94 -10.62
CA GLN A 34 -14.76 8.09 -10.81
C GLN A 34 -14.50 8.84 -12.12
N GLN A 35 -13.22 9.07 -12.47
CA GLN A 35 -12.83 9.75 -13.71
C GLN A 35 -13.21 8.96 -14.96
N THR A 36 -13.08 7.64 -14.90
CA THR A 36 -13.38 6.74 -16.02
C THR A 36 -14.80 6.18 -15.97
N GLN A 37 -15.60 6.59 -14.98
CA GLN A 37 -16.93 6.07 -14.68
C GLN A 37 -16.97 4.53 -14.57
N GLY A 38 -15.85 3.91 -14.17
CA GLY A 38 -15.71 2.46 -14.08
C GLY A 38 -15.80 1.72 -15.41
N THR A 39 -15.60 2.41 -16.54
CA THR A 39 -15.79 1.81 -17.89
C THR A 39 -14.51 1.25 -18.52
N LYS A 40 -13.33 1.62 -18.02
CA LYS A 40 -12.06 1.08 -18.51
C LYS A 40 -11.89 -0.38 -18.13
N SER A 41 -11.23 -1.15 -19.00
CA SER A 41 -10.90 -2.53 -18.67
C SER A 41 -9.89 -2.60 -17.52
N VAL A 42 -9.95 -3.66 -16.73
CA VAL A 42 -9.01 -3.87 -15.62
C VAL A 42 -7.56 -3.86 -16.12
N THR A 43 -7.28 -4.41 -17.31
CA THR A 43 -5.93 -4.40 -17.90
C THR A 43 -5.41 -3.00 -18.20
N GLU A 44 -6.25 -2.10 -18.71
CA GLU A 44 -5.87 -0.69 -18.94
C GLU A 44 -5.64 0.03 -17.61
N VAL A 45 -6.54 -0.19 -16.66
CA VAL A 45 -6.44 0.37 -15.30
C VAL A 45 -5.14 -0.07 -14.63
N THR A 46 -4.78 -1.36 -14.73
CA THR A 46 -3.52 -1.90 -14.19
C THR A 46 -2.31 -1.22 -14.81
N GLY A 47 -2.30 -1.02 -16.13
CA GLY A 47 -1.20 -0.36 -16.83
C GLY A 47 -1.02 1.10 -16.40
N GLU A 48 -2.10 1.88 -16.38
CA GLU A 48 -2.07 3.31 -16.07
C GLU A 48 -1.77 3.59 -14.59
N LEU A 49 -2.44 2.87 -13.68
CA LEU A 49 -2.17 2.99 -12.24
C LEU A 49 -0.76 2.49 -11.90
N GLY A 50 -0.34 1.37 -12.48
CA GLY A 50 0.99 0.82 -12.25
C GLY A 50 2.09 1.79 -12.68
N HIS A 51 1.96 2.39 -13.87
CA HIS A 51 2.90 3.41 -14.34
C HIS A 51 2.91 4.66 -13.45
N THR A 52 1.73 5.13 -13.02
CA THR A 52 1.61 6.31 -12.15
C THR A 52 2.28 6.08 -10.79
N ILE A 53 1.98 4.94 -10.15
CA ILE A 53 2.54 4.56 -8.86
C ILE A 53 4.06 4.42 -8.97
N TYR A 54 4.54 3.69 -9.97
CA TYR A 54 5.97 3.49 -10.20
C TYR A 54 6.71 4.83 -10.39
N THR A 55 6.15 5.72 -11.20
CA THR A 55 6.74 7.05 -11.46
C THR A 55 6.81 7.87 -10.18
N ASN A 56 5.74 7.90 -9.39
CA ASN A 56 5.72 8.62 -8.10
C ASN A 56 6.75 8.04 -7.13
N MET A 57 6.85 6.71 -7.03
CA MET A 57 7.84 6.06 -6.17
C MET A 57 9.27 6.34 -6.63
N THR A 58 9.53 6.31 -7.93
CA THR A 58 10.84 6.62 -8.51
C THR A 58 11.24 8.07 -8.22
N GLN A 59 10.31 9.02 -8.33
CA GLN A 59 10.59 10.43 -8.04
C GLN A 59 10.95 10.68 -6.58
N VAL A 60 10.32 9.97 -5.65
CA VAL A 60 10.55 10.17 -4.22
C VAL A 60 11.74 9.37 -3.70
N TYR A 61 11.96 8.16 -4.23
CA TYR A 61 12.86 7.17 -3.64
C TYR A 61 13.88 6.54 -4.61
N GLY A 62 13.83 6.88 -5.90
CA GLY A 62 14.57 6.17 -6.95
C GLY A 62 16.10 6.17 -6.79
N GLU A 63 16.67 7.18 -6.12
CA GLU A 63 18.11 7.23 -5.82
C GLU A 63 18.49 6.49 -4.52
N GLN A 64 17.50 6.14 -3.70
CA GLN A 64 17.70 5.66 -2.32
C GLN A 64 17.41 4.16 -2.16
N ILE A 65 16.67 3.56 -3.09
CA ILE A 65 16.16 2.18 -2.97
C ILE A 65 16.50 1.41 -4.26
N GLN A 66 16.80 0.11 -4.12
CA GLN A 66 17.05 -0.78 -5.25
C GLN A 66 15.82 -0.91 -6.14
N GLU A 67 16.04 -1.01 -7.45
CA GLU A 67 15.01 -1.14 -8.48
C GLU A 67 14.02 -2.28 -8.21
N ASP A 68 14.50 -3.46 -7.79
CA ASP A 68 13.64 -4.62 -7.49
C ASP A 68 12.67 -4.32 -6.33
N LEU A 69 13.15 -3.62 -5.31
CA LEU A 69 12.34 -3.21 -4.17
C LEU A 69 11.32 -2.12 -4.56
N LEU A 70 11.68 -1.24 -5.48
CA LEU A 70 10.77 -0.24 -6.05
C LEU A 70 9.62 -0.91 -6.82
N ARG A 71 9.94 -1.93 -7.61
CA ARG A 71 8.96 -2.73 -8.37
C ARG A 71 8.02 -3.51 -7.45
N THR A 72 8.54 -4.21 -6.46
CA THR A 72 7.72 -4.96 -5.50
C THR A 72 6.74 -4.05 -4.75
N ASN A 73 7.19 -2.88 -4.30
CA ASN A 73 6.31 -1.92 -3.65
C ASN A 73 5.27 -1.32 -4.61
N THR A 74 5.67 -1.07 -5.86
CA THR A 74 4.73 -0.62 -6.90
C THR A 74 3.62 -1.65 -7.09
N GLU A 75 3.95 -2.94 -7.18
CA GLU A 75 2.97 -4.01 -7.30
C GLU A 75 2.05 -4.09 -6.09
N TYR A 76 2.59 -3.93 -4.88
CA TYR A 76 1.79 -3.92 -3.65
C TYR A 76 0.77 -2.77 -3.65
N PHE A 77 1.21 -1.54 -3.93
CA PHE A 77 0.31 -0.39 -4.00
C PHE A 77 -0.66 -0.48 -5.18
N LEU A 78 -0.25 -1.09 -6.29
CA LEU A 78 -1.12 -1.32 -7.43
C LEU A 78 -2.26 -2.27 -7.07
N GLN A 79 -2.00 -3.35 -6.32
CA GLN A 79 -3.06 -4.23 -5.81
C GLN A 79 -4.06 -3.45 -4.95
N ILE A 80 -3.58 -2.55 -4.10
CA ILE A 80 -4.44 -1.69 -3.26
C ILE A 80 -5.25 -0.71 -4.11
N ALA A 81 -4.63 -0.07 -5.10
CA ALA A 81 -5.31 0.84 -6.00
C ALA A 81 -6.36 0.10 -6.85
N LEU A 82 -6.11 -1.13 -7.28
CA LEU A 82 -7.10 -1.94 -7.99
C LEU A 82 -8.29 -2.31 -7.09
N MET A 83 -8.07 -2.58 -5.80
CA MET A 83 -9.18 -2.71 -4.85
C MET A 83 -10.00 -1.42 -4.75
N GLY A 84 -9.33 -0.27 -4.68
CA GLY A 84 -9.99 1.05 -4.71
C GLY A 84 -10.75 1.33 -6.01
N TYR A 85 -10.31 0.77 -7.13
CA TYR A 85 -11.01 0.89 -8.42
C TYR A 85 -12.25 -0.01 -8.50
N ILE A 86 -12.14 -1.27 -8.06
CA ILE A 86 -13.18 -2.29 -8.25
C ILE A 86 -14.29 -2.16 -7.22
N VAL A 87 -13.94 -1.96 -5.95
CA VAL A 87 -14.88 -2.04 -4.83
C VAL A 87 -15.99 -1.00 -4.90
N PRO A 88 -15.75 0.28 -5.26
CA PRO A 88 -16.82 1.23 -5.45
C PRO A 88 -17.82 0.82 -6.55
N SER A 89 -17.39 0.11 -7.60
CA SER A 89 -18.31 -0.35 -8.65
C SER A 89 -19.12 -1.58 -8.25
N VAL A 90 -18.64 -2.41 -7.33
CA VAL A 90 -19.31 -3.65 -6.90
C VAL A 90 -20.10 -3.46 -5.61
N CYS A 91 -19.61 -2.61 -4.71
CA CYS A 91 -20.08 -2.44 -3.34
C CYS A 91 -20.47 -0.99 -3.02
N ALA A 92 -20.75 -0.16 -4.05
CA ALA A 92 -21.07 1.27 -3.92
C ALA A 92 -22.13 1.62 -2.87
N TYR A 93 -22.96 0.64 -2.49
CA TYR A 93 -24.12 0.81 -1.62
C TYR A 93 -23.88 0.31 -0.18
N ASP A 94 -22.69 -0.22 0.14
CA ASP A 94 -22.38 -0.79 1.46
C ASP A 94 -21.13 -0.14 2.09
N GLU A 95 -21.38 0.90 2.89
CA GLU A 95 -20.35 1.66 3.61
C GLU A 95 -19.63 0.85 4.71
N GLU A 96 -20.31 -0.14 5.31
CA GLU A 96 -19.73 -0.99 6.34
C GLU A 96 -18.66 -1.91 5.74
N PHE A 97 -18.95 -2.48 4.57
CA PHE A 97 -18.00 -3.28 3.82
C PHE A 97 -16.74 -2.48 3.43
N LYS A 98 -16.91 -1.23 2.97
CA LYS A 98 -15.78 -0.35 2.60
C LYS A 98 -14.80 -0.16 3.76
N ASN A 99 -15.33 0.17 4.94
CA ASN A 99 -14.50 0.41 6.13
C ASN A 99 -13.82 -0.88 6.61
N ARG A 100 -14.53 -2.01 6.58
CA ARG A 100 -13.97 -3.31 6.94
C ARG A 100 -12.88 -3.78 5.98
N LEU A 101 -13.00 -3.49 4.68
CA LEU A 101 -11.99 -3.82 3.69
C LEU A 101 -10.67 -3.12 3.99
N LEU A 102 -10.70 -1.82 4.30
CA LEU A 102 -9.49 -1.07 4.64
C LEU A 102 -8.78 -1.67 5.86
N GLN A 103 -9.53 -2.02 6.90
CA GLN A 103 -8.99 -2.69 8.09
C GLN A 103 -8.35 -4.05 7.77
N LEU A 104 -8.96 -4.83 6.86
CA LEU A 104 -8.40 -6.12 6.44
C LEU A 104 -7.07 -5.95 5.68
N ILE A 105 -6.95 -4.90 4.87
CA ILE A 105 -5.71 -4.57 4.16
C ILE A 105 -4.61 -4.18 5.15
N GLU A 106 -4.93 -3.33 6.12
CA GLU A 106 -4.00 -2.91 7.18
C GLU A 106 -3.50 -4.09 8.01
N MET A 107 -4.39 -4.98 8.46
CA MET A 107 -4.01 -6.18 9.22
C MET A 107 -3.11 -7.12 8.41
N ARG A 108 -3.35 -7.25 7.10
CA ARG A 108 -2.47 -8.04 6.22
C ARG A 108 -1.08 -7.43 6.15
N ALA A 109 -0.99 -6.11 5.98
CA ALA A 109 0.28 -5.39 5.92
C ALA A 109 1.11 -5.61 7.20
N GLN A 110 0.46 -5.50 8.37
CA GLN A 110 1.11 -5.73 9.68
C GLN A 110 1.66 -7.15 9.82
N LYS A 111 0.87 -8.17 9.46
CA LYS A 111 1.32 -9.57 9.53
C LYS A 111 2.53 -9.87 8.64
N THR A 112 2.64 -9.17 7.50
CA THR A 112 3.81 -9.30 6.62
C THR A 112 5.04 -8.60 7.22
N GLN A 113 4.85 -7.50 7.97
CA GLN A 113 5.94 -6.84 8.69
C GLN A 113 6.49 -7.68 9.85
N ASP A 114 5.63 -8.33 10.63
CA ASP A 114 6.04 -9.18 11.77
C ASP A 114 6.82 -10.45 11.34
N GLN A 115 6.81 -10.80 10.05
CA GLN A 115 7.49 -11.98 9.50
C GLN A 115 8.87 -11.66 8.89
N GLN A 116 9.28 -10.38 8.82
CA GLN A 116 10.61 -10.01 8.33
C GLN A 116 11.65 -10.02 9.47
N PRO A 117 12.79 -10.73 9.34
CA PRO A 117 13.85 -10.70 10.33
C PRO A 117 14.52 -9.32 10.40
N ASP A 118 14.84 -8.90 11.62
CA ASP A 118 15.50 -7.64 11.96
C ASP A 118 16.80 -7.47 11.16
N GLY A 119 16.81 -6.53 10.20
CA GLY A 119 18.00 -6.16 9.43
C GLY A 119 17.81 -6.06 7.90
N GLY A 120 16.68 -6.51 7.35
CA GLY A 120 16.31 -6.25 5.96
C GLY A 120 15.62 -4.90 5.80
N SER A 121 16.01 -4.12 4.79
CA SER A 121 15.39 -2.83 4.45
C SER A 121 13.85 -2.88 4.55
N ARG A 122 13.26 -1.89 5.24
CA ARG A 122 11.85 -1.76 5.66
C ARG A 122 10.87 -1.72 4.49
N ILE A 123 10.74 -2.84 3.79
CA ILE A 123 9.94 -2.98 2.57
C ILE A 123 9.13 -4.25 2.68
N ILE A 124 7.82 -4.12 2.47
CA ILE A 124 6.88 -5.23 2.36
C ILE A 124 7.40 -6.15 1.26
N THR A 125 8.02 -7.24 1.66
CA THR A 125 8.44 -8.32 0.76
C THR A 125 7.47 -9.47 0.97
N THR A 126 6.89 -9.96 -0.12
CA THR A 126 6.34 -11.31 -0.21
C THR A 126 7.43 -12.27 -0.64
#